data_AF-A0A8S3AJM7-F1
#
_entry.id   AF-A0A8S3AJM7-F1
#
_cell.length_a   1.000
_cell.length_b   1.000
_cell.length_c   1.000
_cell.angle_alpha   90.00
_cell.angle_beta   90.00
_cell.angle_gamma   90.00
#
_symmetry.space_group_name_H-M   'P 1'
#
loop_
_entity.id
_entity.type
_entity.pdbx_description
1 polymer ?
#
loop_
_entity_poly.entity_id
_entity_poly.type
_entity_poly.pdbx_seq_one_letter_code
_entity_poly.pdbx_strand_id
1 'polypeptide(L)'
;LIHSLVLLAPALNPLELWTSKINVEQWKKDGFMNFFNQNTQRDESIDYGFLLDLQTYSSYPVVTTCPITIIHGIHDDVVPIQASREYMKKIRLLNKHSISLIEVDDDHYLRKDETLNTIKKVIRDFH
;
A
#
# COMPACT_ATOMS: atom_id res chain seq x y z
N LEU A 1 -13.10 -15.59 11.91
CA LEU A 1 -13.65 -14.45 11.15
C LEU A 1 -12.77 -13.23 11.44
N ILE A 2 -12.57 -12.35 10.46
CA ILE A 2 -11.82 -11.09 10.65
C ILE A 2 -12.83 -10.03 11.14
N HIS A 3 -12.54 -9.37 12.25
CA HIS A 3 -13.44 -8.37 12.85
C HIS A 3 -13.14 -6.92 12.40
N SER A 4 -11.90 -6.63 12.03
CA SER A 4 -11.45 -5.32 11.55
C SER A 4 -10.14 -5.46 10.77
N LEU A 5 -9.85 -4.49 9.91
CA LEU A 5 -8.62 -4.40 9.13
C LEU A 5 -7.93 -3.04 9.36
N VAL A 6 -6.66 -3.07 9.76
CA VAL A 6 -5.81 -1.88 9.83
C VAL A 6 -4.75 -1.98 8.75
N LEU A 7 -4.69 -0.98 7.87
CA LEU A 7 -3.76 -0.91 6.76
C LEU A 7 -2.77 0.25 7.00
N LEU A 8 -1.48 -0.03 6.93
CA LEU A 8 -0.41 0.94 7.14
C LEU A 8 0.28 1.22 5.80
N ALA A 9 0.25 2.48 5.34
CA ALA A 9 0.81 2.94 4.07
C ALA A 9 0.60 1.96 2.88
N PRO A 10 -0.64 1.50 2.61
CA PRO A 10 -0.85 0.34 1.74
C PRO A 10 -0.70 0.69 0.24
N ALA A 11 0.05 -0.14 -0.49
CA ALA A 11 0.13 -0.12 -1.95
C ALA A 11 -1.15 -0.74 -2.57
N LEU A 12 -2.21 0.06 -2.67
CA LEU A 12 -3.53 -0.39 -3.12
C LEU A 12 -3.70 -0.43 -4.66
N ASN A 13 -2.75 0.14 -5.40
CA ASN A 13 -2.65 0.01 -6.86
C ASN A 13 -1.21 -0.34 -7.27
N PRO A 14 -0.74 -1.56 -6.96
CA PRO A 14 0.66 -1.93 -7.17
C PRO A 14 1.04 -1.90 -8.65
N LEU A 15 0.17 -2.31 -9.57
CA LEU A 15 0.49 -2.30 -10.99
C LEU A 15 0.87 -0.90 -11.49
N GLU A 16 0.05 0.11 -11.19
CA GLU A 16 0.33 1.51 -11.54
C GLU A 16 1.58 2.04 -10.83
N LEU A 17 1.78 1.64 -9.58
CA LEU A 17 2.95 2.04 -8.81
C LEU A 17 4.26 1.57 -9.46
N TRP A 18 4.28 0.32 -9.94
CA TRP A 18 5.46 -0.26 -10.58
C TRP A 18 5.67 0.30 -11.99
N THR A 19 4.61 0.40 -12.80
CA THR A 19 4.72 0.84 -14.20
C THR A 19 5.05 2.33 -14.34
N SER A 20 4.77 3.14 -13.32
CA SER A 20 5.12 4.57 -13.30
C SER A 20 6.58 4.85 -12.92
N LYS A 21 7.24 3.91 -12.22
CA LYS A 21 8.61 4.11 -11.69
C LYS A 21 9.70 3.40 -12.52
N ILE A 22 9.32 2.45 -13.36
CA ILE A 22 10.26 1.53 -14.02
C ILE A 22 10.04 1.51 -15.54
N ASN A 23 11.11 1.31 -16.30
CA ASN A 23 11.03 1.05 -17.72
C ASN A 23 10.56 -0.40 -17.98
N VAL A 24 9.25 -0.58 -18.12
CA VAL A 24 8.59 -1.88 -18.30
C VAL A 24 9.06 -2.60 -19.58
N GLU A 25 9.28 -1.88 -20.68
CA GLU A 25 9.73 -2.47 -21.94
C GLU A 25 11.15 -3.06 -21.79
N GLN A 26 12.03 -2.34 -21.09
CA GLN A 26 13.37 -2.84 -20.80
C GLN A 26 13.32 -4.07 -19.88
N TRP A 27 12.51 -4.02 -18.82
CA TRP A 27 12.35 -5.16 -17.91
C TRP A 27 11.80 -6.40 -18.62
N LYS A 28 10.83 -6.22 -19.51
CA LYS A 28 10.29 -7.30 -20.35
C LYS A 28 11.35 -7.89 -21.28
N LYS A 29 12.18 -7.05 -21.90
CA LYS A 29 13.23 -7.47 -22.82
C LYS A 29 14.33 -8.26 -22.10
N ASP A 30 14.73 -7.81 -20.92
CA ASP A 30 15.81 -8.42 -20.15
C ASP A 30 15.35 -9.64 -19.35
N GLY A 31 14.04 -9.75 -19.08
CA GLY A 31 13.42 -10.81 -18.28
C GLY A 31 13.52 -10.59 -16.78
N PHE A 32 14.47 -9.77 -16.32
CA PHE A 32 14.66 -9.40 -14.92
C PHE A 32 15.01 -7.92 -14.78
N MET A 33 14.69 -7.34 -13.61
CA MET A 33 15.11 -6.01 -13.22
C MET A 33 16.00 -6.12 -11.98
N ASN A 34 17.21 -5.57 -12.08
CA ASN A 34 18.13 -5.51 -10.96
C ASN A 34 17.93 -4.24 -10.15
N PHE A 35 18.03 -4.34 -8.83
CA PHE A 35 17.97 -3.23 -7.91
C PHE A 35 18.85 -3.50 -6.70
N PHE A 36 19.34 -2.44 -6.06
CA PHE A 36 20.06 -2.57 -4.80
C PHE A 36 19.07 -2.63 -3.64
N ASN A 37 19.05 -3.75 -2.91
CA ASN A 37 18.19 -3.91 -1.75
C ASN A 37 18.88 -3.33 -0.50
N GLN A 38 18.33 -2.22 0.02
CA GLN A 38 18.88 -1.53 1.19
C GLN A 38 18.82 -2.37 2.48
N ASN A 39 17.90 -3.34 2.57
CA ASN A 39 17.80 -4.20 3.76
C ASN A 39 18.86 -5.30 3.75
N THR A 40 19.14 -5.88 2.58
CA THR A 40 20.10 -6.99 2.43
C THR A 40 21.50 -6.51 2.01
N GLN A 41 21.65 -5.22 1.69
CA GLN A 41 22.91 -4.58 1.27
C GLN A 41 23.57 -5.28 0.07
N ARG A 42 22.75 -5.74 -0.88
CA ARG A 42 23.22 -6.42 -2.10
C ARG A 42 22.28 -6.16 -3.27
N ASP A 43 22.80 -6.41 -4.47
CA ASP A 43 21.99 -6.43 -5.68
C ASP A 43 21.07 -7.65 -5.69
N GLU A 44 19.80 -7.41 -5.98
CA GLU A 44 18.77 -8.44 -6.14
C GLU A 44 18.04 -8.23 -7.47
N SER A 45 17.43 -9.29 -7.97
CA SER A 45 16.73 -9.30 -9.26
C SER A 45 15.27 -9.67 -9.08
N ILE A 46 14.37 -8.97 -9.76
CA ILE A 46 12.94 -9.29 -9.83
C ILE A 46 12.62 -9.78 -11.24
N ASP A 47 12.07 -10.99 -11.34
CA ASP A 47 11.63 -11.58 -12.60
C ASP A 47 10.43 -10.80 -13.18
N TYR A 48 10.39 -10.62 -14.51
CA TYR A 48 9.30 -9.93 -15.19
C TYR A 48 7.93 -10.61 -14.98
N GLY A 49 7.92 -11.91 -14.68
CA GLY A 49 6.76 -12.66 -14.23
C GLY A 49 6.06 -12.03 -13.03
N PHE A 50 6.76 -11.30 -12.16
CA PHE A 50 6.13 -10.53 -11.08
C PHE A 50 5.12 -9.50 -11.61
N LEU A 51 5.46 -8.79 -12.69
CA LEU A 51 4.55 -7.82 -13.29
C LEU A 51 3.35 -8.51 -13.96
N LEU A 52 3.58 -9.66 -14.59
CA LEU A 52 2.51 -10.49 -15.15
C LEU A 52 1.56 -10.98 -14.07
N ASP A 53 2.09 -11.42 -12.93
CA ASP A 53 1.29 -11.83 -11.77
C ASP A 53 0.47 -10.65 -11.25
N LEU A 54 1.06 -9.46 -11.08
CA LEU A 54 0.33 -8.26 -10.65
C LEU A 54 -0.84 -7.91 -11.58
N GLN A 55 -0.74 -8.16 -12.88
CA GLN A 55 -1.84 -7.93 -13.83
C GLN A 55 -3.05 -8.84 -13.60
N THR A 56 -2.87 -9.98 -12.92
CA THR A 56 -3.98 -10.89 -12.58
C THR A 56 -4.79 -10.44 -11.37
N TYR A 57 -4.26 -9.49 -10.57
CA TYR A 57 -4.91 -8.98 -9.37
C TYR A 57 -5.62 -7.66 -9.63
N SER A 58 -6.73 -7.45 -8.93
CA SER A 58 -7.47 -6.19 -9.01
C SER A 58 -6.74 -5.06 -8.28
N SER A 59 -6.51 -3.96 -8.99
CA SER A 59 -6.24 -2.67 -8.35
C SER A 59 -7.41 -2.27 -7.46
N TYR A 60 -7.10 -1.80 -6.26
CA TYR A 60 -8.07 -1.41 -5.23
C TYR A 60 -9.02 -2.57 -4.86
N PRO A 61 -8.50 -3.59 -4.15
CA PRO A 61 -9.26 -4.79 -3.80
C PRO A 61 -10.44 -4.47 -2.89
N VAL A 62 -11.62 -4.95 -3.24
CA VAL A 62 -12.87 -4.63 -2.53
C VAL A 62 -13.00 -5.50 -1.30
N VAL A 63 -12.91 -4.90 -0.11
CA VAL A 63 -13.14 -5.56 1.18
C VAL A 63 -14.46 -5.04 1.75
N THR A 64 -15.44 -5.95 1.92
CA THR A 64 -16.82 -5.62 2.34
C THR A 64 -17.26 -6.37 3.60
N THR A 65 -16.35 -7.11 4.24
CA THR A 65 -16.67 -8.03 5.34
C THR A 65 -16.43 -7.45 6.73
N CYS A 66 -15.69 -6.35 6.83
CA CYS A 66 -15.35 -5.71 8.10
C CYS A 66 -15.05 -4.22 7.92
N PRO A 67 -15.03 -3.46 9.04
CA PRO A 67 -14.49 -2.09 9.06
C PRO A 67 -13.01 -2.03 8.66
N ILE A 68 -12.63 -0.92 8.03
CA ILE A 68 -11.25 -0.69 7.57
C ILE A 68 -10.75 0.64 8.11
N THR A 69 -9.54 0.65 8.66
CA THR A 69 -8.81 1.88 9.02
C THR A 69 -7.48 1.91 8.29
N ILE A 70 -7.24 2.98 7.55
CA ILE A 70 -5.99 3.22 6.84
C ILE A 70 -5.23 4.30 7.58
N ILE A 71 -3.94 4.09 7.83
CA ILE A 71 -3.03 5.10 8.36
C ILE A 71 -1.95 5.34 7.31
N HIS A 72 -1.77 6.59 6.89
CA HIS A 72 -0.92 6.93 5.75
C HIS A 72 -0.18 8.25 5.96
N GLY A 73 1.13 8.26 5.68
CA GLY A 73 1.98 9.45 5.78
C GLY A 73 1.75 10.43 4.63
N ILE A 74 1.49 11.70 4.92
CA ILE A 74 1.28 12.71 3.86
C ILE A 74 2.55 13.00 3.04
N HIS A 75 3.72 12.58 3.52
CA HIS A 75 5.01 12.70 2.86
C HIS A 75 5.51 11.37 2.27
N ASP A 76 4.62 10.40 2.06
CA ASP A 76 4.96 9.11 1.44
C ASP A 76 5.33 9.27 -0.05
N ASP A 77 6.61 9.10 -0.35
CA ASP A 77 7.19 9.10 -1.71
C ASP A 77 7.34 7.68 -2.31
N VAL A 78 7.15 6.65 -1.48
CA VAL A 78 7.20 5.25 -1.89
C VAL A 78 5.85 4.83 -2.47
N VAL A 79 4.76 5.17 -1.79
CA VAL A 79 3.36 4.92 -2.16
C VAL A 79 2.58 6.22 -1.96
N PRO A 80 2.27 6.99 -3.02
CA PRO A 80 1.57 8.25 -2.85
C PRO A 80 0.22 8.10 -2.14
N ILE A 81 -0.04 8.98 -1.17
CA ILE A 81 -1.27 9.00 -0.35
C ILE A 81 -2.58 9.02 -1.17
N GLN A 82 -2.53 9.53 -2.41
CA GLN A 82 -3.64 9.45 -3.36
C GLN A 82 -4.20 8.04 -3.51
N ALA A 83 -3.36 6.98 -3.48
CA ALA A 83 -3.85 5.60 -3.54
C ALA A 83 -4.82 5.28 -2.39
N SER A 84 -4.53 5.73 -1.17
CA SER A 84 -5.42 5.53 -0.03
C SER A 84 -6.67 6.40 -0.09
N ARG A 85 -6.56 7.65 -0.57
CA ARG A 85 -7.71 8.55 -0.77
C ARG A 85 -8.69 8.00 -1.81
N GLU A 86 -8.19 7.51 -2.94
CA GLU A 86 -9.03 6.92 -4.01
C GLU A 86 -9.65 5.60 -3.56
N TYR A 87 -8.90 4.76 -2.84
CA TYR A 87 -9.45 3.55 -2.25
C TYR A 87 -10.59 3.84 -1.28
N MET A 88 -10.41 4.80 -0.37
CA MET A 88 -11.45 5.21 0.58
C MET A 88 -12.73 5.63 -0.15
N LYS A 89 -12.62 6.44 -1.21
CA LYS A 89 -13.77 6.84 -2.04
C LYS A 89 -14.46 5.63 -2.67
N LYS A 90 -13.70 4.72 -3.29
CA LYS A 90 -14.23 3.52 -3.95
C LYS A 90 -14.95 2.60 -2.96
N ILE A 91 -14.32 2.29 -1.83
CA ILE A 91 -14.88 1.37 -0.82
C ILE A 91 -16.08 1.97 -0.12
N ARG A 92 -16.11 3.29 0.14
CA ARG A 92 -17.27 3.94 0.78
C ARG A 92 -18.57 3.78 -0.03
N LEU A 93 -18.47 3.60 -1.34
CA LEU A 93 -19.61 3.34 -2.22
C LEU A 93 -20.04 1.86 -2.23
N LEU A 94 -19.13 0.94 -1.92
CA LEU A 94 -19.31 -0.51 -2.10
C LEU A 94 -19.46 -1.27 -0.78
N ASN A 95 -18.95 -0.72 0.32
CA ASN A 95 -18.92 -1.36 1.62
C ASN A 95 -19.99 -0.77 2.55
N LYS A 96 -20.74 -1.63 3.21
CA LYS A 96 -21.72 -1.25 4.25
C LYS A 96 -21.05 -0.98 5.61
N HIS A 97 -19.82 -1.44 5.79
CA HIS A 97 -19.00 -1.16 6.97
C HIS A 97 -18.25 0.17 6.82
N SER A 98 -17.84 0.73 7.95
CA SER A 98 -17.06 1.97 7.97
C SER A 98 -15.68 1.78 7.35
N ILE A 99 -15.25 2.79 6.60
CA ILE A 99 -13.86 2.98 6.20
C ILE A 99 -13.39 4.34 6.71
N SER A 100 -12.18 4.38 7.27
CA SER A 100 -11.53 5.62 7.70
C SER A 100 -10.11 5.71 7.13
N LEU A 101 -9.68 6.95 6.89
CA LEU A 101 -8.31 7.29 6.51
C LEU A 101 -7.80 8.30 7.54
N ILE A 102 -6.70 7.96 8.19
CA ILE A 102 -5.97 8.80 9.14
C ILE A 102 -4.68 9.23 8.44
N GLU A 103 -4.63 10.49 8.06
CA GLU A 103 -3.45 11.11 7.47
C GLU A 103 -2.54 11.60 8.59
N VAL A 104 -1.26 11.21 8.55
CA VAL A 104 -0.26 11.62 9.54
C VAL A 104 0.84 12.42 8.86
N ASP A 105 1.41 13.40 9.58
CA ASP A 105 2.64 14.08 9.14
C ASP A 105 3.82 13.13 9.30
N ASP A 106 4.01 12.22 8.35
CA ASP A 106 5.09 11.23 8.33
C ASP A 106 5.37 10.75 6.89
N ASP A 107 6.43 9.97 6.72
CA ASP A 107 6.78 9.28 5.48
C ASP A 107 6.13 7.89 5.36
N HIS A 108 6.53 7.11 4.35
CA HIS A 108 6.07 5.74 4.13
C HIS A 108 6.27 4.82 5.33
N TYR A 109 7.34 5.01 6.09
CA TYR A 109 7.77 4.10 7.15
C TYR A 109 6.98 4.31 8.45
N LEU A 110 6.27 5.43 8.60
CA LEU A 110 5.37 5.70 9.73
C LEU A 110 6.06 5.61 11.11
N ARG A 111 7.28 6.14 11.21
CA ARG A 111 8.18 5.93 12.38
C ARG A 111 8.18 7.06 13.40
N LYS A 112 7.56 8.21 13.14
CA LYS A 112 7.50 9.30 14.12
C LYS A 112 6.69 8.88 15.34
N ASP A 113 7.07 9.40 16.51
CA ASP A 113 6.43 9.01 17.78
C ASP A 113 4.93 9.33 17.80
N GLU A 114 4.51 10.45 17.21
CA GLU A 114 3.11 10.86 17.07
C GLU A 114 2.32 9.86 16.21
N THR A 115 2.92 9.39 15.12
CA THR A 115 2.37 8.35 14.24
C THR A 115 2.22 7.03 14.99
N LEU A 116 3.27 6.61 15.70
CA LEU A 116 3.24 5.38 16.51
C LEU A 116 2.19 5.44 17.62
N ASN A 117 2.00 6.59 18.26
CA ASN A 117 0.94 6.81 19.24
C ASN A 117 -0.46 6.71 18.61
N THR A 118 -0.62 7.23 17.39
CA THR A 118 -1.86 7.11 16.62
C THR A 118 -2.16 5.66 16.27
N ILE A 119 -1.17 4.91 15.78
CA ILE A 119 -1.30 3.47 15.48
C ILE A 119 -1.69 2.69 16.74
N LYS A 120 -1.00 2.92 17.87
CA LYS A 120 -1.29 2.25 19.16
C LYS A 120 -2.72 2.54 19.63
N LYS A 121 -3.20 3.78 19.48
CA LYS A 121 -4.58 4.16 19.84
C LYS A 121 -5.59 3.38 18.99
N VAL A 122 -5.41 3.40 17.67
CA VAL A 122 -6.28 2.69 16.72
C VAL A 122 -6.36 1.20 17.04
N ILE A 123 -5.21 0.55 17.30
CA ILE A 123 -5.17 -0.87 17.65
C ILE A 123 -5.91 -1.15 18.98
N ARG A 124 -5.73 -0.29 19.99
CA ARG A 124 -6.43 -0.44 21.28
C ARG A 124 -7.95 -0.34 21.16
N ASP A 125 -8.44 0.52 20.27
CA ASP A 125 -9.88 0.73 20.08
C ASP A 125 -10.58 -0.47 19.37
N PHE A 126 -9.82 -1.47 18.90
CA PHE A 126 -10.35 -2.71 18.31
C PHE A 126 -10.45 -3.90 19.29
N HIS A 127 -10.00 -3.73 20.53
CA HIS A 127 -10.15 -4.71 21.62
C HIS A 127 -11.43 -4.43 22.42
#